data_AF-A0A0A1ZZK9-F1
#
_entry.id   AF-A0A0A1ZZK9-F1
#
_cell.length_a   1.000
_cell.length_b   1.000
_cell.length_c   1.000
_cell.angle_alpha   90.00
_cell.angle_beta   90.00
_cell.angle_gamma   90.00
#
_symmetry.space_group_name_H-M   'P 1'
#
loop_
_entity.id
_entity.type
_entity.pdbx_description
1 polymer ?
#
loop_
_entity_poly.entity_id
_entity_poly.type
_entity_poly.pdbx_seq_one_letter_code
_entity_poly.pdbx_strand_id
1 'polypeptide(L)'
;MHYYSRQIVFYEPNTKEGLINLTDRLNTDRRENYQDQPDYEYKSLLVVIDEYSSRQEHWSNINHQKLGEYGIYNLWRIQKSDLNKYSELLVNSGYKSDWENRKVEKF
;
A
#
# COMPACT_ATOMS: atom_id res chain seq x y z
N MET A 1 4.52 -11.85 -5.11
CA MET A 1 4.19 -11.36 -6.46
C MET A 1 5.17 -10.26 -6.82
N HIS A 2 5.83 -10.34 -7.97
CA HIS A 2 6.60 -9.23 -8.54
C HIS A 2 5.77 -8.62 -9.68
N TYR A 3 5.40 -7.35 -9.52
CA TYR A 3 4.67 -6.58 -10.52
C TYR A 3 5.65 -5.65 -11.24
N TYR A 4 5.78 -5.85 -12.55
CA TYR A 4 6.63 -5.04 -13.42
C TYR A 4 5.73 -4.07 -14.20
N SER A 5 5.70 -2.82 -13.75
CA SER A 5 5.13 -1.72 -14.50
C SER A 5 6.22 -0.68 -14.78
N ARG A 6 5.95 0.23 -15.71
CA ARG A 6 6.76 1.46 -15.85
C ARG A 6 6.45 2.47 -14.73
N GLN A 7 5.59 2.11 -13.78
CA GLN A 7 5.12 2.95 -12.69
C GLN A 7 5.82 2.55 -11.40
N ILE A 8 5.81 3.45 -10.42
CA ILE A 8 6.35 3.16 -9.09
C ILE A 8 5.43 2.14 -8.40
N VAL A 9 6.03 1.06 -7.88
CA VAL A 9 5.35 0.01 -7.13
C VAL A 9 5.96 -0.09 -5.73
N PHE A 10 5.11 -0.09 -4.71
CA PHE A 10 5.50 -0.28 -3.32
C PHE A 10 5.11 -1.69 -2.86
N TYR A 11 6.02 -2.35 -2.14
CA TYR A 11 5.77 -3.64 -1.51
C TYR A 11 5.85 -3.47 -0.01
N GLU A 12 4.78 -3.85 0.68
CA GLU A 12 4.66 -3.82 2.14
C GLU A 12 4.13 -5.17 2.65
N PRO A 13 4.51 -5.57 3.88
CA PRO A 13 4.02 -6.80 4.47
C PRO A 13 2.55 -6.62 4.83
N ASN A 14 1.84 -7.73 5.04
CA ASN A 14 0.47 -7.70 5.55
C ASN A 14 0.41 -7.50 7.09
N THR A 15 1.22 -6.60 7.63
CA THR A 15 1.12 -6.18 9.03
C THR A 15 0.40 -4.84 9.12
N LYS A 16 0.00 -4.45 10.33
CA LYS A 16 -0.58 -3.13 10.59
C LYS A 16 0.43 -2.03 10.24
N GLU A 17 1.69 -2.24 10.61
CA GLU A 17 2.81 -1.37 10.25
C GLU A 17 2.99 -1.29 8.72
N GLY A 18 2.77 -2.39 7.99
CA GLY A 18 2.82 -2.38 6.53
C GLY A 18 1.81 -1.43 5.87
N LEU A 19 0.60 -1.31 6.44
CA LEU A 19 -0.39 -0.33 5.98
C LEU A 19 0.07 1.11 6.26
N ILE A 20 0.63 1.34 7.46
CA ILE A 20 1.17 2.65 7.85
C ILE A 20 2.34 3.02 6.93
N ASN A 21 3.26 2.09 6.70
CA ASN A 21 4.40 2.25 5.80
C ASN A 21 3.95 2.59 4.39
N LEU A 22 2.94 1.88 3.86
CA LEU A 22 2.42 2.14 2.52
C LEU A 22 1.94 3.59 2.44
N THR A 23 1.15 4.01 3.43
CA THR A 23 0.61 5.38 3.53
C THR A 23 1.73 6.42 3.61
N ASP A 24 2.70 6.19 4.48
CA ASP A 24 3.81 7.10 4.72
C ASP A 24 4.66 7.27 3.45
N ARG A 25 5.13 6.17 2.87
CA ARG A 25 5.92 6.18 1.63
C ARG A 25 5.17 6.82 0.47
N LEU A 26 3.89 6.54 0.33
CA LEU A 26 3.06 7.17 -0.69
C LEU A 26 2.95 8.71 -0.54
N ASN A 27 3.09 9.23 0.67
CA ASN A 27 3.05 10.65 0.95
C ASN A 27 4.45 11.30 0.90
N THR A 28 5.51 10.60 1.29
CA THR A 28 6.86 11.17 1.51
C THR A 28 7.93 10.65 0.55
N ASP A 29 7.85 9.40 0.08
CA ASP A 29 8.83 8.81 -0.84
C ASP A 29 8.60 9.38 -2.26
N ARG A 30 9.58 10.16 -2.72
CA ARG A 30 9.63 10.73 -4.08
C ARG A 30 10.78 10.05 -4.82
N ARG A 31 10.44 9.20 -5.78
CA ARG A 31 11.43 8.48 -6.61
C ARG A 31 11.50 9.11 -7.98
N GLU A 32 12.72 9.29 -8.48
CA GLU A 32 12.93 9.57 -9.89
C GLU A 32 12.56 8.34 -10.71
N ASN A 33 11.77 8.54 -11.76
CA ASN A 33 11.47 7.53 -12.75
C ASN A 33 11.71 8.14 -14.14
N TYR A 34 12.67 7.59 -14.87
CA TYR A 34 13.03 8.09 -16.21
C TYR A 34 12.06 7.60 -17.30
N GLN A 35 11.17 6.67 -16.98
CA GLN A 35 10.22 6.06 -17.92
C GLN A 35 8.77 6.53 -17.72
N ASP A 36 8.46 7.18 -16.60
CA ASP A 36 7.13 7.72 -16.30
C ASP A 36 7.22 8.90 -15.33
N GLN A 37 6.24 9.80 -15.36
CA GLN A 37 6.11 10.90 -14.40
C GLN A 37 5.06 10.54 -13.35
N PRO A 38 5.47 10.11 -12.14
CA PRO A 38 4.52 9.76 -11.09
C PRO A 38 3.68 10.98 -10.68
N ASP A 39 2.36 10.85 -10.80
CA ASP A 39 1.42 11.77 -10.18
C ASP A 39 1.41 11.49 -8.67
N TYR A 40 1.86 12.47 -7.87
CA TYR A 40 1.85 12.39 -6.40
C TYR A 40 0.58 13.02 -5.78
N GLU A 41 -0.23 13.70 -6.60
CA GLU A 41 -1.52 14.30 -6.24
C GLU A 41 -2.72 13.38 -6.55
N TYR A 42 -2.44 12.11 -6.82
CA TYR A 42 -3.44 11.09 -7.09
C TYR A 42 -4.48 10.99 -5.96
N LYS A 43 -5.74 10.75 -6.36
CA LYS A 43 -6.88 10.58 -5.44
C LYS A 43 -7.13 9.13 -5.03
N SER A 44 -6.72 8.18 -5.88
CA SER A 44 -6.91 6.75 -5.66
C SER A 44 -5.69 5.97 -6.10
N LEU A 45 -5.42 4.83 -5.47
CA LEU A 45 -4.35 3.92 -5.84
C LEU A 45 -4.88 2.52 -6.14
N LEU A 46 -4.09 1.74 -6.87
CA LEU A 46 -4.33 0.32 -7.09
C LEU A 46 -3.56 -0.49 -6.06
N VAL A 47 -4.24 -1.45 -5.44
CA VAL A 47 -3.66 -2.38 -4.48
C VAL A 47 -3.87 -3.79 -4.99
N VAL A 48 -2.78 -4.55 -5.09
CA VAL A 48 -2.86 -6.00 -5.28
C VAL A 48 -2.67 -6.66 -3.93
N ILE A 49 -3.66 -7.42 -3.50
CA ILE A 49 -3.72 -8.01 -2.17
C ILE A 49 -4.18 -9.46 -2.27
N ASP A 50 -3.50 -10.38 -1.60
CA ASP A 50 -3.94 -11.77 -1.57
C ASP A 50 -5.21 -11.95 -0.70
N GLU A 51 -5.93 -13.04 -0.93
CA GLU A 51 -7.18 -13.35 -0.25
C GLU A 51 -7.04 -13.40 1.27
N TYR A 52 -5.94 -13.91 1.82
CA TYR A 52 -5.72 -13.98 3.27
C TYR A 52 -5.46 -12.60 3.86
N SER A 53 -4.68 -11.77 3.15
CA SER A 53 -4.42 -10.39 3.54
C SER A 53 -5.67 -9.52 3.46
N SER A 54 -6.51 -9.73 2.45
CA SER A 54 -7.76 -8.98 2.26
C SER A 54 -8.76 -9.14 3.40
N ARG A 55 -8.66 -10.25 4.15
CA ARG A 55 -9.52 -10.59 5.28
C ARG A 55 -9.01 -10.03 6.61
N GLN A 56 -7.80 -9.49 6.66
CA GLN A 56 -7.28 -8.90 7.89
C GLN A 56 -8.08 -7.64 8.25
N GLU A 57 -8.27 -7.41 9.55
CA GLU A 57 -9.09 -6.29 10.06
C GLU A 57 -8.60 -4.93 9.55
N HIS A 58 -7.28 -4.74 9.46
CA HIS A 58 -6.69 -3.48 8.98
C HIS A 58 -6.88 -3.24 7.47
N TRP A 59 -7.20 -4.27 6.69
CA TRP A 59 -7.48 -4.14 5.24
C TRP A 59 -8.96 -4.22 4.91
N SER A 60 -9.68 -5.17 5.51
CA SER A 60 -11.10 -5.46 5.21
C SER A 60 -12.03 -4.29 5.48
N ASN A 61 -11.67 -3.41 6.42
CA ASN A 61 -12.45 -2.22 6.73
C ASN A 61 -12.21 -1.05 5.74
N ILE A 62 -11.16 -1.10 4.92
CA ILE A 62 -10.90 -0.07 3.91
C ILE A 62 -11.95 -0.18 2.81
N ASN A 63 -12.65 0.92 2.54
CA ASN A 63 -13.57 0.97 1.41
C ASN A 63 -12.78 0.84 0.10
N HIS A 64 -13.22 -0.09 -0.76
CA HIS A 64 -12.51 -0.42 -1.97
C HIS A 64 -13.46 -0.86 -3.09
N GLN A 65 -13.04 -0.58 -4.33
CA GLN A 65 -13.66 -1.15 -5.51
C GLN A 65 -12.82 -2.34 -5.96
N LYS A 66 -13.38 -3.56 -5.90
CA LYS A 66 -12.75 -4.75 -6.50
C LYS A 66 -12.85 -4.63 -8.03
N LEU A 67 -11.69 -4.57 -8.69
CA LEU A 67 -11.57 -4.45 -10.15
C LEU A 67 -11.36 -5.81 -10.82
N GLY A 68 -10.84 -6.79 -10.10
CA GLY A 68 -10.60 -8.13 -10.64
C GLY A 68 -10.02 -9.09 -9.61
N GLU A 69 -9.90 -10.34 -10.03
CA GLU A 69 -9.35 -11.45 -9.26
C GLU A 69 -8.50 -12.32 -10.18
N TYR A 70 -7.31 -12.70 -9.72
CA TYR A 70 -6.33 -13.47 -10.47
C TYR A 70 -5.69 -14.51 -9.54
N GLY A 71 -6.25 -15.72 -9.56
CA GLY A 71 -5.91 -16.75 -8.57
C GLY A 71 -6.23 -16.25 -7.16
N ILE A 72 -5.27 -16.32 -6.24
CA ILE A 72 -5.46 -15.87 -4.85
C ILE A 72 -5.39 -14.34 -4.68
N TYR A 73 -5.13 -13.58 -5.76
CA TYR A 73 -4.92 -12.13 -5.67
C TYR A 73 -6.16 -11.36 -6.12
N ASN A 74 -6.53 -10.35 -5.32
CA ASN A 74 -7.53 -9.36 -5.66
C ASN A 74 -6.83 -8.07 -6.12
N LEU A 75 -7.40 -7.44 -7.15
CA LEU A 75 -7.03 -6.08 -7.55
C LEU A 75 -8.09 -5.12 -7.04
N TRP A 76 -7.68 -4.20 -6.17
CA TRP A 76 -8.53 -3.19 -5.57
C TRP A 76 -8.16 -1.79 -6.06
N ARG A 77 -9.15 -0.91 -6.17
CA ARG A 77 -8.96 0.54 -6.18
C ARG A 77 -9.42 1.09 -4.85
N ILE A 78 -8.54 1.82 -4.17
CA ILE A 78 -8.83 2.46 -2.88
C ILE A 78 -8.62 3.97 -2.99
N GLN A 79 -9.40 4.76 -2.24
CA GLN A 79 -9.16 6.20 -2.15
C GLN A 79 -7.97 6.46 -1.22
N LYS A 80 -7.12 7.42 -1.59
CA LYS A 80 -5.98 7.85 -0.77
C LYS A 80 -6.44 8.33 0.60
N SER A 81 -7.58 9.02 0.67
CA SER A 81 -8.20 9.46 1.92
C SER A 81 -8.58 8.31 2.84
N ASP A 82 -9.10 7.21 2.30
CA ASP A 82 -9.50 6.05 3.10
C ASP A 82 -8.27 5.36 3.67
N LEU A 83 -7.23 5.16 2.85
CA LEU A 83 -5.94 4.62 3.30
C LEU A 83 -5.34 5.48 4.43
N ASN A 84 -5.29 6.80 4.24
CA ASN A 84 -4.77 7.73 5.25
C ASN A 84 -5.55 7.64 6.56
N LYS A 85 -6.89 7.62 6.51
CA LYS A 85 -7.75 7.50 7.68
C LYS A 85 -7.44 6.24 8.50
N TYR A 86 -7.30 5.08 7.85
CA TYR A 86 -6.99 3.84 8.55
C TYR A 86 -5.56 3.80 9.10
N SER A 87 -4.61 4.41 8.39
CA SER A 87 -3.26 4.62 8.91
C SER A 87 -3.27 5.45 10.19
N GLU A 88 -3.99 6.58 10.20
CA GLU A 88 -4.13 7.45 11.38
C GLU A 88 -4.76 6.70 12.57
N LEU A 89 -5.77 5.86 12.33
CA LEU A 89 -6.37 5.01 13.38
C LEU A 89 -5.34 4.06 13.99
N LEU A 90 -4.51 3.41 13.16
CA LEU A 90 -3.47 2.51 13.64
C LEU A 90 -2.39 3.28 14.42
N VAL A 91 -1.95 4.43 13.93
CA VAL A 91 -0.99 5.29 14.61
C VAL A 91 -1.52 5.73 15.98
N ASN A 92 -2.78 6.17 16.05
CA ASN A 92 -3.43 6.55 17.31
C ASN A 92 -3.59 5.38 18.29
N SER A 93 -3.58 4.14 17.80
CA SER A 93 -3.59 2.93 18.63
C SER A 93 -2.19 2.44 19.07
N GLY A 94 -1.13 3.19 18.73
CA GLY A 94 0.24 2.95 19.20
C GLY A 94 1.17 2.25 18.20
N TYR A 95 0.70 1.96 16.99
CA TYR A 95 1.56 1.47 15.91
C TYR A 95 2.36 2.61 15.27
N LYS A 96 3.48 2.30 14.63
CA LYS A 96 4.31 3.31 13.96
C LYS A 96 4.89 2.78 12.66
N SER A 97 5.20 3.72 11.78
CA SER A 97 5.95 3.49 10.55
C SER A 97 7.33 2.90 10.88
N ASP A 98 7.75 1.86 10.16
CA ASP A 98 9.05 1.22 10.31
C ASP A 98 9.82 1.03 9.00
N TRP A 99 9.30 1.56 7.88
CA TRP A 99 9.91 1.35 6.56
C TRP A 99 11.33 1.93 6.44
N GLU A 100 11.64 3.04 7.13
CA GLU A 100 12.99 3.62 7.16
C GLU A 100 14.00 2.71 7.88
N ASN A 101 13.52 1.89 8.83
CA ASN A 101 14.35 0.97 9.60
C ASN A 101 14.56 -0.37 8.89
N ARG A 102 13.87 -0.62 7.77
CA ARG A 102 14.00 -1.88 7.03
C ARG A 102 15.39 -2.00 6.42
N LYS A 103 16.22 -2.82 7.04
CA LYS A 103 17.41 -3.38 6.38
C LYS A 103 16.91 -4.25 5.24
N VAL A 104 17.12 -3.79 4.00
CA VAL A 104 16.88 -4.62 2.81
C VAL A 104 17.73 -5.88 2.98
N GLU A 105 17.10 -7.05 3.02
CA GLU A 105 17.84 -8.31 2.95
C GLU A 105 18.64 -8.29 1.65
N LYS A 106 19.97 -8.36 1.76
CA LYS A 106 20.85 -8.55 0.61
C LYS A 106 20.69 -10.00 0.16
N PHE A 107 20.03 -10.21 -0.97
CA PHE A 107 20.03 -11.48 -1.69
C PHE A 107 21.24 -11.55 -2.62
#